data_AF-A0A921IVT3-F1
#
_entry.id   AF-A0A921IVT3-F1
#
_cell.length_a   1.000
_cell.length_b   1.000
_cell.length_c   1.000
_cell.angle_alpha   90.00
_cell.angle_beta   90.00
_cell.angle_gamma   90.00
#
_symmetry.space_group_name_H-M   'P 1'
#
loop_
_entity.id
_entity.type
_entity.pdbx_description
1 polymer ?
#
loop_
_entity_poly.entity_id
_entity_poly.type
_entity_poly.pdbx_seq_one_letter_code
_entity_poly.pdbx_strand_id
1 'polypeptide(L)'
;MSASSDSSTPRSTMGATDAPTFETPLDDVCATCRKRRRSCPKYPREAEDAAAGKQPPHYTLGEEIANSVTHGIGCLLAIAGLVLLIVKAALGGAEPTHLVSAIVCGVTLIFEYLASTLYHAIQVPAAKRVFRIIDHSSIYLLIAGFYTPFCLITLAEAGGIVLFVVVWTLAFAGVSFEIIGRQRQPRWVTILIYLVMGWLVVFRLPQLVAALDPVALALLTVGGLCYTIGTAFYLMKKIPYMHSIWHLWVLAGSIFIFMAVILYVI
;
A
#
# COMPACT_ATOMS: atom_id res chain seq x y z
N MET A 1 -54.33 21.06 -41.58
CA MET A 1 -55.73 21.46 -41.85
C MET A 1 -56.23 20.53 -42.93
N SER A 2 -57.20 19.62 -42.81
CA SER A 2 -58.17 19.17 -41.80
C SER A 2 -58.56 17.73 -42.28
N ALA A 3 -58.46 16.69 -41.46
CA ALA A 3 -59.48 16.13 -40.56
C ALA A 3 -60.62 15.34 -41.25
N SER A 4 -61.15 14.36 -40.50
CA SER A 4 -62.41 13.57 -40.65
C SER A 4 -62.28 12.24 -41.43
N SER A 5 -62.26 11.05 -40.78
CA SER A 5 -63.35 10.30 -40.07
C SER A 5 -64.30 9.61 -41.06
N ASP A 6 -64.88 8.42 -40.89
CA ASP A 6 -64.80 7.26 -40.00
C ASP A 6 -65.87 6.26 -40.52
N SER A 7 -65.95 5.04 -39.96
CA SER A 7 -67.08 4.08 -40.00
C SER A 7 -67.27 3.20 -41.27
N SER A 8 -67.68 1.92 -41.24
CA SER A 8 -67.83 0.90 -40.17
C SER A 8 -68.34 -0.43 -40.77
N THR A 9 -68.01 -1.56 -40.10
CA THR A 9 -68.76 -2.85 -39.95
C THR A 9 -68.90 -3.89 -41.09
N PRO A 10 -69.25 -5.19 -40.82
CA PRO A 10 -69.19 -6.02 -39.58
C PRO A 10 -68.78 -7.53 -39.76
N ARG A 11 -68.76 -8.27 -38.62
CA ARG A 11 -69.00 -9.74 -38.41
C ARG A 11 -67.84 -10.70 -38.78
N SER A 12 -67.53 -11.82 -38.11
CA SER A 12 -68.33 -12.77 -37.32
C SER A 12 -67.44 -13.86 -36.66
N THR A 13 -67.85 -14.36 -35.49
CA THR A 13 -67.83 -15.77 -34.97
C THR A 13 -66.54 -16.53 -34.59
N MET A 14 -66.65 -17.13 -33.38
CA MET A 14 -66.22 -18.47 -32.92
C MET A 14 -64.69 -18.74 -32.92
N GLY A 15 -64.06 -19.32 -31.90
CA GLY A 15 -64.47 -20.17 -30.79
C GLY A 15 -63.35 -21.22 -30.62
N ALA A 16 -63.06 -21.62 -29.37
CA ALA A 16 -62.10 -22.68 -28.97
C ALA A 16 -60.61 -22.26 -29.07
N THR A 17 -59.70 -22.52 -28.13
CA THR A 17 -59.59 -23.55 -27.09
C THR A 17 -58.66 -23.04 -25.97
N ASP A 18 -59.03 -23.23 -24.71
CA ASP A 18 -58.14 -23.05 -23.55
C ASP A 18 -57.05 -24.12 -23.55
N ALA A 19 -55.78 -23.71 -23.64
CA ALA A 19 -54.63 -24.54 -23.31
C ALA A 19 -54.12 -24.13 -21.92
N PRO A 20 -53.96 -25.06 -20.96
CA PRO A 20 -53.37 -24.71 -19.67
C PRO A 20 -51.87 -24.53 -19.85
N THR A 21 -51.41 -23.27 -19.81
CA THR A 21 -49.98 -22.97 -19.67
C THR A 21 -49.54 -23.37 -18.27
N PHE A 22 -48.87 -24.51 -18.18
CA PHE A 22 -48.16 -24.95 -16.98
C PHE A 22 -46.89 -24.08 -16.85
N GLU A 23 -47.06 -22.84 -16.38
CA GLU A 23 -45.94 -22.02 -15.93
C GLU A 23 -45.44 -22.57 -14.60
N THR A 24 -44.46 -23.48 -14.64
CA THR A 24 -43.63 -23.73 -13.47
C THR A 24 -42.77 -22.50 -13.21
N PRO A 25 -42.81 -21.88 -12.01
CA PRO A 25 -41.88 -20.83 -11.66
C PRO A 25 -40.49 -21.43 -11.48
N LEU A 26 -39.64 -21.30 -12.49
CA LEU A 26 -38.21 -21.62 -12.38
C LEU A 26 -37.42 -20.56 -11.58
N ASP A 27 -38.08 -19.50 -11.12
CA ASP A 27 -37.44 -18.35 -10.47
C ASP A 27 -37.42 -18.42 -8.94
N ASP A 28 -38.15 -19.34 -8.30
CA ASP A 28 -38.39 -19.27 -6.85
C ASP A 28 -37.49 -20.18 -5.99
N VAL A 29 -36.69 -21.06 -6.61
CA VAL A 29 -35.88 -22.04 -5.87
C VAL A 29 -34.65 -21.40 -5.21
N CYS A 30 -34.23 -20.21 -5.64
CA CYS A 30 -33.02 -19.55 -5.14
C CYS A 30 -33.28 -18.47 -4.08
N ALA A 31 -34.51 -17.94 -3.99
CA ALA A 31 -34.85 -16.84 -3.08
C ALA A 31 -34.82 -17.25 -1.59
N THR A 32 -35.07 -18.53 -1.30
CA THR A 32 -35.21 -19.06 0.07
C THR A 32 -33.92 -19.64 0.64
N CYS A 33 -32.88 -19.87 -0.17
CA CYS A 33 -31.70 -20.61 0.27
C CYS A 33 -30.58 -19.71 0.85
N ARG A 34 -30.89 -18.98 1.94
CA ARG A 34 -29.93 -18.09 2.64
C ARG A 34 -28.68 -18.83 3.13
N LYS A 35 -28.80 -20.13 3.47
CA LYS A 35 -27.70 -20.94 4.01
C LYS A 35 -26.75 -21.53 2.94
N ARG A 36 -27.14 -21.62 1.66
CA ARG A 36 -26.30 -22.21 0.59
C ARG A 36 -25.53 -21.20 -0.28
N ARG A 37 -25.67 -19.90 -0.05
CA ARG A 37 -24.88 -18.88 -0.80
C ARG A 37 -23.36 -19.09 -0.66
N ARG A 38 -22.89 -19.52 0.52
CA ARG A 38 -21.45 -19.68 0.81
C ARG A 38 -20.77 -20.83 0.05
N SER A 39 -21.53 -21.78 -0.47
CA SER A 39 -21.03 -23.01 -1.10
C SER A 39 -21.45 -23.15 -2.57
N CYS A 40 -22.06 -22.11 -3.16
CA CYS A 40 -22.58 -22.16 -4.52
C CYS A 40 -21.49 -21.77 -5.54
N PRO A 41 -21.10 -22.65 -6.48
CA PRO A 41 -20.08 -22.34 -7.49
C PRO A 41 -20.45 -21.15 -8.40
N LYS A 42 -21.75 -20.84 -8.51
CA LYS A 42 -22.32 -19.75 -9.33
C LYS A 42 -22.25 -18.37 -8.67
N TYR A 43 -21.90 -18.27 -7.39
CA TYR A 43 -21.73 -16.98 -6.70
C TYR A 43 -20.24 -16.83 -6.34
N PRO A 44 -19.40 -16.34 -7.26
CA PRO A 44 -17.98 -16.15 -6.97
C PRO A 44 -17.84 -15.21 -5.76
N ARG A 45 -16.83 -15.45 -4.90
CA ARG A 45 -16.54 -14.62 -3.71
C ARG A 45 -16.52 -13.12 -4.01
N GLU A 46 -16.20 -12.76 -5.24
CA GLU A 46 -16.25 -11.42 -5.81
C GLU A 46 -17.60 -10.72 -5.64
N ALA A 47 -18.71 -11.44 -5.83
CA ALA A 47 -20.06 -10.90 -5.66
C ALA A 47 -20.44 -10.69 -4.18
N GLU A 48 -19.92 -11.51 -3.28
CA GLU A 48 -20.10 -11.37 -1.83
C GLU A 48 -19.28 -10.17 -1.28
N ASP A 49 -18.07 -9.98 -1.81
CA ASP A 49 -17.22 -8.84 -1.46
C ASP A 49 -17.75 -7.50 -2.02
N ALA A 50 -18.32 -7.53 -3.22
CA ALA A 50 -19.01 -6.38 -3.81
C ALA A 50 -20.28 -6.01 -3.01
N ALA A 51 -21.08 -7.01 -2.62
CA ALA A 51 -22.26 -6.82 -1.77
C ALA A 51 -21.91 -6.33 -0.34
N ALA A 52 -20.71 -6.64 0.16
CA ALA A 52 -20.22 -6.18 1.46
C ALA A 52 -19.61 -4.76 1.44
N GLY A 53 -19.63 -4.05 0.29
CA GLY A 53 -19.10 -2.69 0.19
C GLY A 53 -17.57 -2.57 0.36
N LYS A 54 -16.83 -3.67 0.19
CA LYS A 54 -15.37 -3.75 0.42
C LYS A 54 -14.54 -3.31 -0.79
N GLN A 55 -14.96 -2.25 -1.48
CA GLN A 55 -14.21 -1.74 -2.63
C GLN A 55 -12.95 -0.98 -2.17
N PRO A 56 -11.80 -1.14 -2.86
CA PRO A 56 -10.64 -0.28 -2.61
C PRO A 56 -10.96 1.19 -2.90
N PRO A 57 -10.20 2.15 -2.34
CA PRO A 57 -10.42 3.57 -2.59
C PRO A 57 -10.47 3.84 -4.10
N HIS A 58 -11.51 4.51 -4.58
CA HIS A 58 -11.61 4.90 -5.99
C HIS A 58 -10.77 6.17 -6.21
N TYR A 59 -9.53 5.99 -6.66
CA TYR A 59 -8.77 7.06 -7.29
C TYR A 59 -9.18 7.19 -8.75
N THR A 60 -9.05 8.38 -9.32
CA THR A 60 -9.21 8.58 -10.76
C THR A 60 -8.08 7.89 -11.52
N LEU A 61 -8.29 7.57 -12.80
CA LEU A 61 -7.24 6.96 -13.64
C LEU A 61 -5.95 7.83 -13.67
N GLY A 62 -6.11 9.15 -13.74
CA GLY A 62 -4.97 10.08 -13.71
C GLY A 62 -4.18 10.03 -12.40
N GLU A 63 -4.86 9.90 -11.26
CA GLU A 63 -4.21 9.73 -9.96
C GLU A 63 -3.50 8.38 -9.86
N GLU A 64 -4.12 7.28 -10.32
CA GLU A 64 -3.49 5.96 -10.34
C GLU A 64 -2.21 5.95 -11.20
N ILE A 65 -2.23 6.62 -12.36
CA ILE A 65 -1.04 6.77 -13.21
C ILE A 65 0.02 7.60 -12.48
N ALA A 66 -0.34 8.75 -11.91
CA ALA A 66 0.61 9.59 -11.17
C ALA A 66 1.26 8.85 -9.99
N ASN A 67 0.46 8.11 -9.22
CA ASN A 67 0.92 7.29 -8.10
C ASN A 67 1.86 6.17 -8.56
N SER A 68 1.51 5.49 -9.65
CA SER A 68 2.32 4.40 -10.23
C SER A 68 3.65 4.91 -10.78
N VAL A 69 3.64 6.04 -11.49
CA VAL A 69 4.85 6.61 -12.10
C VAL A 69 5.82 7.14 -11.04
N THR A 70 5.32 7.87 -10.04
CA THR A 70 6.16 8.43 -8.98
C THR A 70 6.90 7.34 -8.20
N HIS A 71 6.19 6.30 -7.76
CA HIS A 71 6.83 5.18 -7.08
C HIS A 71 7.58 4.23 -8.03
N GLY A 72 7.19 4.15 -9.30
CA GLY A 72 7.94 3.40 -10.32
C GLY A 72 9.35 3.98 -10.54
N ILE A 73 9.47 5.31 -10.59
CA ILE A 73 10.76 6.01 -10.59
C ILE A 73 11.52 5.69 -9.30
N GLY A 74 10.84 5.76 -8.15
CA GLY A 74 11.42 5.35 -6.85
C GLY A 74 11.98 3.92 -6.86
N CYS A 75 11.29 2.98 -7.52
CA CYS A 75 11.74 1.59 -7.63
C CYS A 75 13.03 1.47 -8.44
N LEU A 76 13.13 2.18 -9.57
CA LEU A 76 14.35 2.20 -10.37
C LEU A 76 15.53 2.84 -9.61
N LEU A 77 15.28 3.94 -8.91
CA LEU A 77 16.27 4.57 -8.03
C LEU A 77 16.68 3.65 -6.87
N ALA A 78 15.75 2.90 -6.29
CA ALA A 78 16.04 1.93 -5.23
C ALA A 78 16.90 0.76 -5.71
N ILE A 79 16.68 0.27 -6.94
CA ILE A 79 17.53 -0.76 -7.56
C ILE A 79 18.95 -0.22 -7.74
N ALA A 80 19.11 0.97 -8.32
CA ALA A 80 20.41 1.62 -8.43
C ALA A 80 21.05 1.84 -7.04
N GLY A 81 20.26 2.30 -6.08
CA GLY A 81 20.68 2.53 -4.70
C GLY A 81 21.19 1.27 -4.01
N LEU A 82 20.51 0.13 -4.15
CA LEU A 82 20.97 -1.16 -3.62
C LEU A 82 22.33 -1.55 -4.20
N VAL A 83 22.51 -1.42 -5.53
CA VAL A 83 23.79 -1.70 -6.18
C VAL A 83 24.88 -0.80 -5.61
N LEU A 84 24.62 0.50 -5.47
CA LEU A 84 25.58 1.46 -4.93
C LEU A 84 25.95 1.15 -3.46
N LEU A 85 24.97 0.78 -2.62
CA LEU A 85 25.21 0.40 -1.23
C LEU A 85 26.09 -0.85 -1.14
N ILE A 86 25.81 -1.88 -1.95
CA ILE A 86 26.60 -3.12 -1.99
C ILE A 86 28.02 -2.85 -2.46
N VAL A 87 28.19 -2.10 -3.55
CA VAL A 87 29.51 -1.75 -4.09
C VAL A 87 30.30 -0.94 -3.06
N LYS A 88 29.68 0.05 -2.40
CA LYS A 88 30.35 0.82 -1.35
C LYS A 88 30.80 -0.05 -0.18
N ALA A 89 29.90 -0.91 0.33
CA ALA A 89 30.23 -1.86 1.40
C ALA A 89 31.39 -2.79 1.02
N ALA A 90 31.40 -3.28 -0.23
CA ALA A 90 32.45 -4.16 -0.73
C ALA A 90 33.81 -3.45 -0.85
N LEU A 91 33.83 -2.22 -1.39
CA LEU A 91 35.05 -1.42 -1.51
C LEU A 91 35.60 -0.98 -0.15
N GLY A 92 34.75 -0.83 0.87
CA GLY A 92 35.12 -0.50 2.24
C GLY A 92 35.71 -1.65 3.06
N GLY A 93 35.96 -2.83 2.45
CA GLY A 93 36.52 -4.00 3.13
C GLY A 93 35.54 -5.18 3.26
N ALA A 94 34.31 -5.03 2.77
CA ALA A 94 33.29 -6.09 2.75
C ALA A 94 32.95 -6.66 4.14
N GLU A 95 33.02 -5.83 5.18
CA GLU A 95 32.62 -6.21 6.53
C GLU A 95 31.17 -6.76 6.51
N PRO A 96 30.92 -7.96 7.09
CA PRO A 96 29.61 -8.61 6.98
C PRO A 96 28.45 -7.73 7.41
N THR A 97 28.63 -6.93 8.46
CA THR A 97 27.59 -6.03 8.98
C THR A 97 27.25 -4.91 8.00
N HIS A 98 28.23 -4.37 7.27
CA HIS A 98 27.99 -3.35 6.23
C HIS A 98 27.23 -3.95 5.06
N LEU A 99 27.63 -5.15 4.61
CA LEU A 99 26.97 -5.82 3.49
C LEU A 99 25.53 -6.23 3.82
N VAL A 100 25.30 -6.81 5.00
CA VAL A 100 23.94 -7.17 5.45
C VAL A 100 23.07 -5.91 5.56
N SER A 101 23.59 -4.84 6.14
CA SER A 101 22.85 -3.58 6.27
C SER A 101 22.53 -2.94 4.93
N ALA A 102 23.47 -2.96 3.97
CA ALA A 102 23.27 -2.51 2.60
C ALA A 102 22.14 -3.28 1.91
N ILE A 103 22.18 -4.63 1.99
CA ILE A 103 21.20 -5.51 1.35
C ILE A 103 19.82 -5.28 1.96
N VAL A 104 19.71 -5.30 3.29
CA VAL A 104 18.43 -5.12 3.99
C VAL A 104 17.83 -3.75 3.68
N CYS A 105 18.62 -2.68 3.77
CA CYS A 105 18.16 -1.32 3.44
C CYS A 105 17.70 -1.21 1.98
N GLY A 106 18.50 -1.69 1.02
CA GLY A 106 18.15 -1.58 -0.40
C GLY A 106 17.00 -2.50 -0.83
N VAL A 107 16.90 -3.72 -0.29
CA VAL A 107 15.79 -4.65 -0.62
C VAL A 107 14.46 -4.13 -0.10
N THR A 108 14.41 -3.62 1.13
CA THR A 108 13.17 -3.02 1.68
C THR A 108 12.74 -1.78 0.90
N LEU A 109 13.69 -0.94 0.46
CA LEU A 109 13.43 0.17 -0.46
C LEU A 109 12.81 -0.28 -1.78
N ILE A 110 13.42 -1.27 -2.45
CA ILE A 110 12.87 -1.82 -3.70
C ILE A 110 11.47 -2.40 -3.45
N PHE A 111 11.30 -3.15 -2.37
CA PHE A 111 10.05 -3.82 -2.05
C PHE A 111 8.90 -2.83 -1.84
N GLU A 112 9.12 -1.74 -1.10
CA GLU A 112 8.13 -0.67 -0.92
C GLU A 112 7.71 -0.07 -2.26
N TYR A 113 8.69 0.44 -3.02
CA TYR A 113 8.38 1.16 -4.24
C TYR A 113 7.74 0.25 -5.30
N LEU A 114 8.18 -1.00 -5.38
CA LEU A 114 7.59 -1.98 -6.27
C LEU A 114 6.16 -2.34 -5.84
N ALA A 115 5.94 -2.64 -4.56
CA ALA A 115 4.62 -2.97 -4.04
C ALA A 115 3.61 -1.85 -4.30
N SER A 116 4.02 -0.61 -4.09
CA SER A 116 3.19 0.56 -4.32
C SER A 116 2.91 0.82 -5.80
N THR A 117 3.94 0.68 -6.65
CA THR A 117 3.78 0.76 -8.10
C THR A 117 2.77 -0.27 -8.59
N LEU A 118 2.87 -1.52 -8.15
CA LEU A 118 1.97 -2.60 -8.55
C LEU A 118 0.55 -2.37 -8.02
N TYR A 119 0.39 -1.87 -6.79
CA TYR A 119 -0.91 -1.55 -6.21
C TYR A 119 -1.68 -0.52 -7.04
N HIS A 120 -0.99 0.52 -7.51
CA HIS A 120 -1.60 1.58 -8.31
C HIS A 120 -1.75 1.22 -9.80
N ALA A 121 -0.86 0.40 -10.35
CA ALA A 121 -0.93 -0.04 -11.74
C ALA A 121 -2.05 -1.06 -11.97
N ILE A 122 -2.31 -1.94 -11.00
CA ILE A 122 -3.26 -3.05 -11.15
C ILE A 122 -4.69 -2.58 -10.85
N GLN A 123 -5.58 -2.70 -11.83
CA GLN A 123 -7.00 -2.33 -11.70
C GLN A 123 -7.92 -3.51 -11.38
N VAL A 124 -7.44 -4.75 -11.49
CA VAL A 124 -8.23 -5.95 -11.21
C VAL A 124 -8.62 -5.99 -9.72
N PRO A 125 -9.91 -5.97 -9.34
CA PRO A 125 -10.32 -5.77 -7.94
C PRO A 125 -9.76 -6.78 -6.95
N ALA A 126 -9.73 -8.06 -7.34
CA ALA A 126 -9.20 -9.14 -6.50
C ALA A 126 -7.70 -8.96 -6.22
N ALA A 127 -6.91 -8.72 -7.27
CA ALA A 127 -5.48 -8.48 -7.16
C ALA A 127 -5.18 -7.16 -6.42
N LYS A 128 -5.90 -6.09 -6.73
CA LYS A 128 -5.76 -4.77 -6.09
C LYS A 128 -5.92 -4.84 -4.58
N ARG A 129 -6.79 -5.72 -4.07
CA ARG A 129 -6.94 -5.94 -2.63
C ARG A 129 -5.69 -6.56 -1.99
N VAL A 130 -5.07 -7.53 -2.66
CA VAL A 130 -3.84 -8.18 -2.18
C VAL A 130 -2.68 -7.18 -2.23
N PHE A 131 -2.48 -6.51 -3.36
CA PHE A 131 -1.41 -5.52 -3.50
C PHE A 131 -1.56 -4.35 -2.54
N ARG A 132 -2.79 -3.95 -2.17
CA ARG A 132 -3.01 -2.96 -1.12
C ARG A 132 -2.44 -3.39 0.23
N ILE A 133 -2.62 -4.66 0.61
CA ILE A 133 -2.07 -5.20 1.86
C ILE A 133 -0.54 -5.22 1.78
N ILE A 134 0.01 -5.62 0.64
CA ILE A 134 1.47 -5.67 0.42
C ILE A 134 2.07 -4.26 0.51
N ASP A 135 1.51 -3.29 -0.22
CA ASP A 135 1.92 -1.88 -0.25
C ASP A 135 1.90 -1.23 1.14
N HIS A 136 0.90 -1.50 1.96
CA HIS A 136 0.87 -0.96 3.32
C HIS A 136 1.76 -1.74 4.29
N SER A 137 1.97 -3.03 4.04
CA SER A 137 2.89 -3.86 4.82
C SER A 137 4.33 -3.45 4.58
N SER A 138 4.68 -3.08 3.35
CA SER A 138 6.04 -2.72 2.98
C SER A 138 6.53 -1.44 3.65
N ILE A 139 5.65 -0.50 4.02
CA ILE A 139 6.03 0.69 4.79
C ILE A 139 6.67 0.31 6.15
N TYR A 140 6.12 -0.70 6.84
CA TYR A 140 6.70 -1.18 8.10
C TYR A 140 8.12 -1.74 7.87
N LEU A 141 8.30 -2.50 6.79
CA LEU A 141 9.59 -3.08 6.44
C LEU A 141 10.59 -2.02 5.99
N LEU A 142 10.15 -0.98 5.27
CA LEU A 142 10.98 0.14 4.85
C LEU A 142 11.55 0.88 6.07
N ILE A 143 10.70 1.18 7.06
CA ILE A 143 11.14 1.84 8.30
C ILE A 143 12.21 0.95 8.96
N ALA A 144 11.94 -0.33 9.16
CA ALA A 144 12.93 -1.27 9.72
C ALA A 144 14.23 -1.37 8.89
N GLY A 145 14.12 -1.36 7.56
CA GLY A 145 15.24 -1.37 6.64
C GLY A 145 16.15 -0.17 6.80
N PHE A 146 15.59 1.04 6.91
CA PHE A 146 16.36 2.25 7.15
C PHE A 146 17.03 2.29 8.53
N TYR A 147 16.41 1.71 9.56
CA TYR A 147 17.03 1.62 10.90
C TYR A 147 18.23 0.68 10.92
N THR A 148 18.26 -0.35 10.08
CA THR A 148 19.26 -1.41 10.10
C THR A 148 20.71 -0.89 10.05
N PRO A 149 21.14 -0.09 9.06
CA PRO A 149 22.51 0.44 9.02
C PRO A 149 22.86 1.29 10.24
N PHE A 150 21.97 2.19 10.68
CA PHE A 150 22.24 3.01 11.88
C PHE A 150 22.34 2.17 13.15
N CYS A 151 21.54 1.13 13.29
CA CYS A 151 21.55 0.30 14.49
C CYS A 151 22.74 -0.66 14.55
N LEU A 152 23.07 -1.30 13.42
CA LEU A 152 24.09 -2.34 13.38
C LEU A 152 25.50 -1.79 13.16
N ILE A 153 25.64 -0.58 12.60
CA ILE A 153 26.93 0.04 12.31
C ILE A 153 27.15 1.24 13.24
N THR A 154 26.39 2.33 13.07
CA THR A 154 26.62 3.58 13.81
C THR A 154 26.45 3.40 15.32
N LEU A 155 25.42 2.68 15.75
CA LEU A 155 25.07 2.48 17.16
C LEU A 155 25.47 1.11 17.69
N ALA A 156 26.35 0.36 17.00
CA ALA A 156 26.73 -1.00 17.37
C ALA A 156 27.12 -1.11 18.85
N GLU A 157 28.02 -0.23 19.30
CA GLU A 157 28.53 -0.17 20.68
C GLU A 157 27.67 0.68 21.62
N ALA A 158 26.59 1.29 21.11
CA ALA A 158 25.75 2.26 21.83
C ALA A 158 24.31 1.75 22.07
N GLY A 159 24.12 0.43 22.06
CA GLY A 159 22.83 -0.21 22.26
C GLY A 159 21.93 -0.24 21.02
N GLY A 160 22.52 -0.14 19.83
CA GLY A 160 21.83 -0.22 18.54
C GLY A 160 21.13 -1.55 18.32
N ILE A 161 21.66 -2.67 18.83
CA ILE A 161 20.99 -3.99 18.77
C ILE A 161 19.61 -3.95 19.43
N VAL A 162 19.47 -3.29 20.58
CA VAL A 162 18.17 -3.19 21.27
C VAL A 162 17.16 -2.44 20.40
N LEU A 163 17.58 -1.32 19.81
CA LEU A 163 16.74 -0.53 18.91
C LEU A 163 16.38 -1.33 17.65
N PHE A 164 17.33 -2.05 17.06
CA PHE A 164 17.12 -2.95 15.93
C PHE A 164 16.04 -3.99 16.21
N VAL A 165 16.16 -4.72 17.32
CA VAL A 165 15.19 -5.76 17.70
C VAL A 165 13.80 -5.18 17.93
N VAL A 166 13.71 -4.03 18.61
CA VAL A 166 12.42 -3.35 18.85
C VAL A 166 11.76 -2.95 17.54
N VAL A 167 12.51 -2.29 16.64
CA VAL A 167 11.96 -1.81 15.36
C VAL A 167 11.53 -2.98 14.48
N TRP A 168 12.34 -4.03 14.34
CA TRP A 168 11.96 -5.20 13.53
C TRP A 168 10.79 -5.99 14.12
N THR A 169 10.71 -6.10 15.45
CA THR A 169 9.56 -6.73 16.11
C THR A 169 8.28 -5.94 15.82
N LEU A 170 8.33 -4.61 15.93
CA LEU A 170 7.21 -3.75 15.57
C LEU A 170 6.86 -3.83 14.09
N ALA A 171 7.87 -3.98 13.21
CA ALA A 171 7.65 -4.15 11.78
C ALA A 171 6.83 -5.42 11.49
N PHE A 172 7.27 -6.56 12.02
CA PHE A 172 6.56 -7.83 11.83
C PHE A 172 5.18 -7.84 12.49
N ALA A 173 5.03 -7.21 13.66
CA ALA A 173 3.74 -7.02 14.29
C ALA A 173 2.81 -6.16 13.41
N GLY A 174 3.32 -5.05 12.87
CA GLY A 174 2.61 -4.16 11.96
C GLY A 174 2.15 -4.86 10.68
N VAL A 175 3.02 -5.64 10.04
CA VAL A 175 2.68 -6.49 8.89
C VAL A 175 1.58 -7.49 9.25
N SER A 176 1.68 -8.14 10.42
CA SER A 176 0.66 -9.09 10.89
C SER A 176 -0.70 -8.41 11.10
N PHE A 177 -0.71 -7.21 11.70
CA PHE A 177 -1.92 -6.41 11.86
C PHE A 177 -2.54 -6.00 10.53
N GLU A 178 -1.71 -5.64 9.55
CA GLU A 178 -2.16 -5.25 8.21
C GLU A 178 -2.81 -6.46 7.49
N ILE A 179 -2.20 -7.64 7.56
CA ILE A 179 -2.74 -8.87 6.96
C ILE A 179 -4.09 -9.27 7.58
N ILE A 180 -4.21 -9.21 8.91
CA ILE A 180 -5.40 -9.69 9.63
C ILE A 180 -6.54 -8.66 9.60
N GLY A 181 -6.20 -7.37 9.72
CA GLY A 181 -7.11 -6.34 10.20
C GLY A 181 -7.38 -5.19 9.25
N ARG A 182 -6.66 -5.04 8.12
CA ARG A 182 -6.66 -3.80 7.31
C ARG A 182 -8.06 -3.29 6.98
N GLN A 183 -8.99 -4.16 6.58
CA GLN A 183 -10.32 -3.70 6.17
C GLN A 183 -11.14 -3.03 7.28
N ARG A 184 -10.78 -3.21 8.55
CA ARG A 184 -11.49 -2.65 9.71
C ARG A 184 -10.72 -1.52 10.41
N GLN A 185 -9.46 -1.29 10.05
CA GLN A 185 -8.61 -0.35 10.77
C GLN A 185 -8.78 1.08 10.24
N PRO A 186 -8.96 2.07 11.12
CA PRO A 186 -8.90 3.47 10.74
C PRO A 186 -7.48 3.82 10.26
N ARG A 187 -7.38 4.49 9.12
CA ARG A 187 -6.09 4.85 8.50
C ARG A 187 -5.18 5.65 9.41
N TRP A 188 -5.75 6.53 10.24
CA TRP A 188 -4.99 7.37 11.18
C TRP A 188 -4.22 6.53 12.22
N VAL A 189 -4.75 5.36 12.60
CA VAL A 189 -4.06 4.44 13.52
C VAL A 189 -2.82 3.88 12.85
N THR A 190 -2.92 3.41 11.60
CA THR A 190 -1.77 2.91 10.84
C THR A 190 -0.70 3.99 10.69
N ILE A 191 -1.10 5.22 10.34
CA ILE A 191 -0.18 6.36 10.22
C ILE A 191 0.52 6.66 11.55
N LEU A 192 -0.24 6.66 12.65
CA LEU A 192 0.33 6.89 13.97
C LEU A 192 1.38 5.83 14.30
N ILE A 193 1.12 4.56 13.99
CA ILE A 193 2.09 3.48 14.20
C ILE A 193 3.34 3.72 13.34
N TYR A 194 3.20 4.07 12.05
CA TYR A 194 4.34 4.40 11.19
C TYR A 194 5.17 5.54 11.75
N LEU A 195 4.54 6.62 12.21
CA LEU A 195 5.23 7.76 12.79
C LEU A 195 5.95 7.40 14.09
N VAL A 196 5.26 6.73 15.01
CA VAL A 196 5.87 6.28 16.27
C VAL A 196 7.09 5.42 15.99
N MET A 197 6.95 4.44 15.09
CA MET A 197 8.04 3.54 14.69
C MET A 197 9.19 4.31 14.01
N GLY A 198 8.86 5.26 13.13
CA GLY A 198 9.84 6.10 12.43
C GLY A 198 10.65 7.02 13.35
N TRP A 199 10.09 7.44 14.49
CA TRP A 199 10.73 8.35 15.44
C TRP A 199 11.39 7.66 16.65
N LEU A 200 11.43 6.31 16.71
CA LEU A 200 12.07 5.57 17.81
C LEU A 200 13.55 5.90 18.00
N VAL A 201 14.24 6.37 16.95
CA VAL A 201 15.63 6.81 17.01
C VAL A 201 15.85 7.94 18.03
N VAL A 202 14.82 8.71 18.38
CA VAL A 202 14.91 9.78 19.39
C VAL A 202 15.34 9.24 20.75
N PHE A 203 14.97 8.00 21.10
CA PHE A 203 15.42 7.38 22.36
C PHE A 203 16.92 7.10 22.41
N ARG A 204 17.61 7.11 21.25
CA ARG A 204 19.06 6.98 21.10
C ARG A 204 19.70 8.24 20.52
N LEU A 205 18.99 9.38 20.54
CA LEU A 205 19.47 10.61 19.92
C LEU A 205 20.82 11.09 20.49
N PRO A 206 21.08 11.06 21.82
CA PRO A 206 22.39 11.48 22.33
C PRO A 206 23.54 10.64 21.78
N GLN A 207 23.33 9.32 21.70
CA GLN A 207 24.33 8.40 21.15
C GLN A 207 24.50 8.60 19.64
N LEU A 208 23.40 8.84 18.92
CA LEU A 208 23.45 9.09 17.49
C LEU A 208 24.18 10.40 17.15
N VAL A 209 23.90 11.48 17.89
CA VAL A 209 24.57 12.78 17.71
C VAL A 209 26.06 12.67 17.99
N ALA A 210 26.47 11.83 18.94
CA ALA A 210 27.88 11.61 19.24
C ALA A 210 28.61 10.73 18.20
N ALA A 211 27.89 9.81 17.54
CA ALA A 211 28.47 8.83 16.63
C ALA A 211 28.39 9.22 15.15
N LEU A 212 27.50 10.12 14.77
CA LEU A 212 27.18 10.44 13.37
C LEU A 212 27.68 11.84 12.99
N ASP A 213 28.15 11.99 11.75
CA ASP A 213 28.51 13.29 11.20
C ASP A 213 27.32 14.27 11.23
N PRO A 214 27.51 15.57 11.55
CA PRO A 214 26.43 16.54 11.60
C PRO A 214 25.63 16.66 10.30
N VAL A 215 26.27 16.49 9.13
CA VAL A 215 25.59 16.51 7.82
C VAL A 215 24.70 15.28 7.67
N ALA A 216 25.19 14.11 8.08
CA ALA A 216 24.39 12.89 8.09
C ALA A 216 23.16 13.01 9.01
N LEU A 217 23.32 13.67 10.17
CA LEU A 217 22.23 13.92 11.11
C LEU A 217 21.20 14.88 10.52
N ALA A 218 21.65 15.92 9.81
CA ALA A 218 20.78 16.84 9.10
C ALA A 218 20.00 16.12 7.98
N LEU A 219 20.66 15.28 7.18
CA LEU A 219 20.03 14.46 6.14
C LEU A 219 18.96 13.53 6.74
N LEU A 220 19.30 12.81 7.81
CA LEU A 220 18.36 11.95 8.52
C LEU A 220 17.15 12.74 9.06
N THR A 221 17.40 13.90 9.66
CA THR A 221 16.35 14.77 10.22
C THR A 221 15.43 15.30 9.13
N VAL A 222 15.98 15.84 8.05
CA VAL A 222 15.19 16.31 6.89
C VAL A 222 14.40 15.16 6.28
N GLY A 223 15.00 13.98 6.14
CA GLY A 223 14.31 12.78 5.67
C GLY A 223 13.13 12.37 6.55
N GLY A 224 13.31 12.34 7.88
CA GLY A 224 12.25 12.05 8.85
C GLY A 224 11.13 13.11 8.84
N LEU A 225 11.49 14.38 8.66
CA LEU A 225 10.52 15.47 8.50
C LEU A 225 9.73 15.34 7.19
N CYS A 226 10.37 14.97 6.08
CA CYS A 226 9.69 14.69 4.81
C CYS A 226 8.59 13.62 4.97
N TYR A 227 8.91 12.50 5.64
CA TYR A 227 7.92 11.47 5.95
C TYR A 227 6.77 12.01 6.80
N THR A 228 7.11 12.74 7.86
CA THR A 228 6.12 13.28 8.80
C THR A 228 5.17 14.27 8.12
N ILE A 229 5.71 15.23 7.37
CA ILE A 229 4.94 16.22 6.59
C ILE A 229 4.09 15.51 5.54
N GLY A 230 4.65 14.50 4.86
CA GLY A 230 3.93 13.68 3.89
C GLY A 230 2.63 13.08 4.43
N THR A 231 2.60 12.68 5.71
CA THR A 231 1.39 12.07 6.30
C THR A 231 0.18 13.02 6.32
N ALA A 232 0.40 14.33 6.40
CA ALA A 232 -0.69 15.31 6.33
C ALA A 232 -1.38 15.26 4.96
N PHE A 233 -0.60 15.21 3.87
CA PHE A 233 -1.12 15.07 2.52
C PHE A 233 -1.84 13.73 2.32
N TYR A 234 -1.34 12.63 2.90
CA TYR A 234 -2.03 11.33 2.85
C TYR A 234 -3.42 11.37 3.50
N LEU A 235 -3.59 12.13 4.58
CA LEU A 235 -4.88 12.29 5.27
C LEU A 235 -5.87 13.15 4.47
N MET A 236 -5.38 14.08 3.63
CA MET A 236 -6.17 15.04 2.86
C MET A 236 -6.82 14.44 1.59
N LYS A 237 -7.58 13.35 1.72
CA LYS A 237 -8.16 12.62 0.56
C LYS A 237 -9.28 13.33 -0.19
N LYS A 238 -9.78 14.47 0.31
CA LYS A 238 -10.86 15.22 -0.34
C LYS A 238 -10.37 16.06 -1.52
N ILE A 239 -9.06 16.28 -1.62
CA ILE A 239 -8.45 17.09 -2.66
C ILE A 239 -7.74 16.15 -3.64
N PRO A 240 -7.94 16.31 -4.96
CA PRO A 240 -7.33 15.43 -5.95
C PRO A 240 -5.79 15.50 -5.89
N TYR A 241 -5.12 14.40 -6.25
CA TYR A 241 -3.66 14.25 -6.30
C TYR A 241 -2.89 14.36 -4.96
N MET A 242 -3.56 14.56 -3.83
CA MET A 242 -2.87 14.62 -2.52
C MET A 242 -2.11 13.33 -2.19
N HIS A 243 -2.58 12.18 -2.68
CA HIS A 243 -1.87 10.91 -2.54
C HIS A 243 -0.57 10.87 -3.36
N SER A 244 -0.58 11.44 -4.57
CA SER A 244 0.62 11.56 -5.40
C SER A 244 1.63 12.53 -4.80
N ILE A 245 1.17 13.60 -4.16
CA ILE A 245 2.05 14.51 -3.40
C ILE A 245 2.66 13.79 -2.20
N TRP A 246 1.88 12.95 -1.50
CA TRP A 246 2.43 12.10 -0.45
C TRP A 246 3.54 11.16 -0.97
N HIS A 247 3.36 10.53 -2.15
CA HIS A 247 4.40 9.72 -2.78
C HIS A 247 5.70 10.51 -3.03
N LEU A 248 5.59 11.77 -3.47
CA LEU A 248 6.77 12.63 -3.66
C LEU A 248 7.49 12.93 -2.33
N TRP A 249 6.76 13.16 -1.24
CA TRP A 249 7.34 13.34 0.09
C TRP A 249 8.02 12.07 0.62
N VAL A 250 7.43 10.90 0.37
CA VAL A 250 8.01 9.59 0.70
C VAL A 250 9.32 9.37 -0.08
N LEU A 251 9.32 9.69 -1.37
CA LEU A 251 10.50 9.60 -2.23
C LEU A 251 11.61 10.56 -1.78
N ALA A 252 11.27 11.82 -1.52
CA ALA A 252 12.23 12.79 -1.00
C ALA A 252 12.82 12.33 0.34
N GLY A 253 11.98 11.87 1.27
CA GLY A 253 12.41 11.33 2.56
C GLY A 253 13.37 10.15 2.40
N SER A 254 13.04 9.21 1.51
CA SER A 254 13.89 8.06 1.21
C SER A 254 15.24 8.49 0.64
N ILE A 255 15.27 9.47 -0.26
CA ILE A 255 16.51 9.98 -0.86
C ILE A 255 17.40 10.58 0.22
N PHE A 256 16.87 11.42 1.11
CA PHE A 256 17.69 12.03 2.17
C PHE A 256 18.25 10.99 3.15
N ILE A 257 17.43 10.03 3.61
CA ILE A 257 17.92 8.98 4.51
C ILE A 257 18.89 8.05 3.79
N PHE A 258 18.62 7.68 2.53
CA PHE A 258 19.54 6.92 1.70
C PHE A 258 20.89 7.63 1.57
N MET A 259 20.90 8.94 1.32
CA MET A 259 22.13 9.74 1.25
C MET A 259 22.90 9.74 2.58
N ALA A 260 22.21 9.82 3.72
CA ALA A 260 22.84 9.67 5.03
C ALA A 260 23.52 8.29 5.18
N VAL A 261 22.81 7.22 4.80
CA VAL A 261 23.31 5.84 4.88
C VAL A 261 24.51 5.63 3.96
N ILE A 262 24.35 5.93 2.67
CA ILE A 262 25.39 5.67 1.67
C ILE A 262 26.60 6.58 1.84
N LEU A 263 26.49 7.80 2.34
CA LEU A 263 27.65 8.69 2.43
C LEU A 263 28.40 8.54 3.75
N TYR A 264 27.69 8.29 4.85
CA TYR A 264 28.25 8.42 6.21
C TYR A 264 28.15 7.17 7.08
N VAL A 265 27.38 6.15 6.69
CA VAL A 265 27.20 4.94 7.52
C VAL A 265 27.87 3.72 6.89
N ILE A 266 27.56 3.41 5.63
CA ILE A 266 28.17 2.31 4.88
C ILE A 266 29.51 2.76 4.32
#